data_AF-A0A6G3MHC6-F1
#
_entry.id   AF-A0A6G3MHC6-F1
#
_cell.length_a   1.000
_cell.length_b   1.000
_cell.length_c   1.000
_cell.angle_alpha   90.00
_cell.angle_beta   90.00
_cell.angle_gamma   90.00
#
_symmetry.space_group_name_H-M   'P 1'
#
loop_
_entity.id
_entity.type
_entity.pdbx_description
1 polymer ?
#
loop_
_entity_poly.entity_id
_entity_poly.type
_entity_poly.pdbx_seq_one_letter_code
_entity_poly.pdbx_strand_id
1 'polypeptide(L)'
;MLDGSATDALEASSLSFKNDYIDIYINCWGPKDDGKTFGKPGPLAMRALKEGAEKGRKGKGSLFVWATGNGGLTDDDCNCDGYTTSIYTISIGCIGDHGLSAYYTEKCSSTIAVTFNGASHKEGKENKMVGCIPPYNSR
;
A
#
# COMPACT_ATOMS: atom_id res chain seq x y z
N MET A 1 -2.63 8.33 15.39
CA MET A 1 -2.43 8.49 13.92
C MET A 1 -1.74 9.84 13.72
N LEU A 2 -0.49 9.81 13.25
CA LEU A 2 0.56 10.84 13.38
C LEU A 2 0.92 11.29 14.81
N ASP A 3 -0.04 11.28 15.74
CA ASP A 3 0.19 11.31 17.18
C ASP A 3 -0.86 10.44 17.90
N GLY A 4 -0.46 9.69 18.93
CA GLY A 4 -1.34 8.77 19.70
C GLY A 4 -1.64 7.38 19.08
N SER A 5 -2.17 6.49 19.94
CA SER A 5 -2.49 5.09 19.61
C SER A 5 -3.56 4.98 18.52
N ALA A 6 -3.28 4.18 17.48
CA ALA A 6 -4.28 3.80 16.49
C ALA A 6 -5.21 2.76 17.12
N THR A 7 -6.46 3.16 17.36
CA THR A 7 -7.50 2.26 17.88
C THR A 7 -8.42 1.83 16.74
N ASP A 8 -9.03 0.64 16.85
CA ASP A 8 -9.99 0.13 15.86
C ASP A 8 -11.13 1.14 15.58
N ALA A 9 -11.62 1.83 16.62
CA ALA A 9 -12.64 2.87 16.45
C ALA A 9 -12.15 4.08 15.64
N LEU A 10 -10.88 4.48 15.80
CA LEU A 10 -10.29 5.58 15.04
C LEU A 10 -10.08 5.19 13.57
N GLU A 11 -9.59 3.98 13.32
CA GLU A 11 -9.44 3.41 11.98
C GLU A 11 -10.79 3.34 11.27
N ALA A 12 -11.81 2.78 11.94
CA ALA A 12 -13.17 2.68 11.42
C ALA A 12 -13.79 4.05 11.10
N SER A 13 -13.61 5.02 11.99
CA SER A 13 -14.12 6.38 11.79
C SER A 13 -13.45 7.06 10.60
N SER A 14 -12.16 6.81 10.39
CA SER A 14 -11.40 7.34 9.26
C SER A 14 -11.88 6.74 7.94
N LEU A 15 -12.09 5.41 7.91
CA LEU A 15 -12.52 4.68 6.71
C LEU A 15 -13.97 4.93 6.31
N SER A 16 -14.82 5.34 7.26
CA SER A 16 -16.23 5.67 7.01
C SER A 16 -16.49 7.17 6.87
N PHE A 17 -15.47 8.01 7.03
CA PHE A 17 -15.63 9.46 7.03
C PHE A 17 -16.19 9.95 5.70
N LYS A 18 -17.38 10.55 5.72
CA LYS A 18 -18.04 11.15 4.54
C LYS A 18 -18.10 10.22 3.32
N ASN A 19 -18.45 8.96 3.54
CA ASN A 19 -18.51 7.89 2.52
C ASN A 19 -19.43 8.16 1.30
N ASP A 20 -20.36 9.13 1.40
CA ASP A 20 -21.20 9.56 0.27
C ASP A 20 -20.64 10.74 -0.53
N TYR A 21 -19.57 11.35 -0.03
CA TYR A 21 -18.89 12.49 -0.65
C TYR A 21 -17.49 12.13 -1.15
N ILE A 22 -16.74 11.34 -0.37
CA ILE A 22 -15.39 10.90 -0.74
C ILE A 22 -15.49 9.67 -1.63
N ASP A 23 -14.88 9.75 -2.81
CA ASP A 23 -14.84 8.62 -3.73
C ASP A 23 -13.69 7.65 -3.45
N ILE A 24 -12.52 8.18 -3.10
CA ILE A 24 -11.27 7.41 -3.02
C ILE A 24 -10.58 7.70 -1.69
N TYR A 25 -10.23 6.65 -0.98
CA TYR A 25 -9.42 6.69 0.23
C TYR A 25 -8.06 6.07 -0.07
N ILE A 26 -6.98 6.79 0.21
CA ILE A 26 -5.61 6.31 -0.01
C ILE A 26 -4.96 6.12 1.36
N ASN A 27 -4.49 4.91 1.63
CA ASN A 27 -3.98 4.51 2.93
C ASN A 27 -2.63 3.79 2.80
N CYS A 28 -1.76 3.98 3.79
CA CYS A 28 -0.41 3.43 3.83
C CYS A 28 0.01 3.07 5.27
N TRP A 29 -0.94 2.55 6.04
CA TRP A 29 -0.77 2.15 7.43
C TRP A 29 -1.29 0.72 7.60
N GLY A 30 -0.81 0.02 8.62
CA GLY A 30 -1.12 -1.38 8.84
C GLY A 30 -0.36 -1.91 10.06
N PRO A 31 -0.21 -3.24 10.17
CA PRO A 31 0.70 -3.88 11.10
C PRO A 31 2.14 -3.41 10.88
N LYS A 32 3.05 -3.83 11.77
CA LYS A 32 4.45 -3.45 11.65
C LYS A 32 5.15 -4.31 10.59
N ASP A 33 5.77 -3.66 9.62
CA ASP A 33 6.52 -4.27 8.52
C ASP A 33 7.87 -4.89 8.97
N ASP A 34 7.85 -5.82 9.94
CA ASP A 34 9.04 -6.42 10.55
C ASP A 34 9.28 -7.90 10.21
N GLY A 35 8.52 -8.45 9.26
CA GLY A 35 8.62 -9.84 8.81
C GLY A 35 8.17 -10.86 9.87
N LYS A 36 7.52 -10.39 10.94
CA LYS A 36 7.15 -11.21 12.11
C LYS A 36 5.73 -10.92 12.61
N THR A 37 5.17 -9.77 12.25
CA THR A 37 3.88 -9.33 12.73
C THR A 37 2.77 -9.77 11.77
N PHE A 38 1.81 -10.52 12.30
CA PHE A 38 0.53 -10.74 11.64
C PHE A 38 -0.49 -9.79 12.23
N GLY A 39 -1.18 -9.04 11.37
CA GLY A 39 -2.22 -8.13 11.83
C GLY A 39 -3.29 -7.94 10.78
N LYS A 40 -4.44 -7.44 11.23
CA LYS A 40 -5.61 -7.21 10.37
C LYS A 40 -6.46 -6.10 10.96
N PRO A 41 -7.35 -5.49 10.15
CA PRO A 41 -8.34 -4.57 10.69
C PRO A 41 -9.13 -5.18 11.83
N GLY A 42 -9.36 -4.37 12.87
CA GLY A 42 -10.27 -4.73 13.95
C GLY A 42 -11.72 -4.85 13.45
N PRO A 43 -12.64 -5.34 14.29
CA PRO A 43 -14.02 -5.56 13.88
C PRO A 43 -14.73 -4.31 13.36
N LEU A 44 -14.43 -3.12 13.90
CA LEU A 44 -15.04 -1.87 13.44
C LEU A 44 -14.44 -1.44 12.11
N ALA A 45 -13.12 -1.47 11.96
CA ALA A 45 -12.44 -1.11 10.73
C ALA A 45 -12.82 -2.05 9.58
N MET A 46 -12.93 -3.35 9.86
CA MET A 46 -13.40 -4.35 8.89
C MET A 46 -14.84 -4.09 8.44
N ARG A 47 -15.73 -3.70 9.36
CA ARG A 47 -17.10 -3.29 9.03
C ARG A 47 -17.11 -2.03 8.18
N ALA A 48 -16.28 -1.03 8.52
CA ALA A 48 -16.17 0.22 7.77
C ALA A 48 -15.69 -0.01 6.34
N LEU A 49 -14.69 -0.88 6.12
CA LEU A 49 -14.25 -1.28 4.77
C LEU A 49 -15.39 -1.91 3.97
N LYS A 50 -16.10 -2.88 4.56
CA LYS A 50 -17.22 -3.56 3.90
C LYS A 50 -18.34 -2.59 3.55
N GLU A 51 -18.81 -1.79 4.51
CA GLU A 51 -19.87 -0.81 4.27
C GLU A 51 -19.44 0.28 3.28
N GLY A 52 -18.18 0.69 3.34
CA GLY A 52 -17.53 1.53 2.34
C GLY A 52 -17.68 0.98 0.93
N ALA A 53 -17.22 -0.25 0.72
CA ALA A 53 -17.22 -0.92 -0.58
C ALA A 53 -18.62 -1.31 -1.07
N GLU A 54 -19.60 -1.55 -0.18
CA GLU A 54 -20.96 -1.92 -0.57
C GLU A 54 -21.89 -0.71 -0.76
N LYS A 55 -21.73 0.35 0.05
CA LYS A 55 -22.72 1.43 0.15
C LYS A 55 -22.17 2.81 -0.18
N GLY A 56 -20.85 3.00 -0.13
CA GLY A 56 -20.21 4.27 -0.42
C GLY A 56 -20.47 4.76 -1.84
N ARG A 57 -20.18 6.04 -2.10
CA ARG A 57 -20.38 6.68 -3.41
C ARG A 57 -21.81 6.49 -3.95
N LYS A 58 -22.81 6.69 -3.07
CA LYS A 58 -24.23 6.52 -3.40
C LYS A 58 -24.55 5.10 -3.91
N GLY A 59 -23.96 4.08 -3.27
CA GLY A 59 -24.16 2.66 -3.60
C GLY A 59 -23.26 2.10 -4.71
N LYS A 60 -22.26 2.85 -5.19
CA LYS A 60 -21.27 2.35 -6.16
C LYS A 60 -20.08 1.65 -5.52
N GLY A 61 -19.89 1.84 -4.22
CA GLY A 61 -18.75 1.33 -3.46
C GLY A 61 -17.55 2.27 -3.51
N SER A 62 -17.10 2.69 -2.33
CA SER A 62 -15.89 3.49 -2.14
C SER A 62 -14.64 2.70 -2.52
N LEU A 63 -13.65 3.42 -3.07
CA LEU A 63 -12.40 2.84 -3.52
C LEU A 63 -11.34 3.02 -2.44
N PHE A 64 -10.93 1.93 -1.80
CA PHE A 64 -9.85 1.94 -0.82
C PHE A 64 -8.56 1.49 -1.50
N VAL A 65 -7.63 2.41 -1.70
CA VAL A 65 -6.30 2.12 -2.23
C VAL A 65 -5.33 1.96 -1.05
N TRP A 66 -4.54 0.90 -1.07
CA TRP A 66 -3.63 0.56 0.03
C TRP A 66 -2.20 0.31 -0.47
N ALA A 67 -1.21 0.87 0.20
CA ALA A 67 0.19 0.50 -0.04
C ALA A 67 0.45 -0.92 0.48
N THR A 68 1.26 -1.70 -0.23
CA THR A 68 1.56 -3.10 0.15
C THR A 68 2.51 -3.26 1.33
N GLY A 69 3.15 -2.18 1.80
CA GLY A 69 4.11 -2.23 2.92
C GLY A 69 5.57 -2.01 2.49
N ASN A 70 6.45 -1.82 3.49
CA ASN A 70 7.86 -1.45 3.35
C ASN A 70 8.85 -2.47 3.99
N GLY A 71 8.39 -3.68 4.29
CA GLY A 71 9.13 -4.76 4.95
C GLY A 71 10.05 -5.59 4.06
N GLY A 72 10.34 -5.16 2.82
CA GLY A 72 11.19 -5.92 1.91
C GLY A 72 12.65 -6.15 2.38
N LEU A 73 13.14 -5.39 3.36
CA LEU A 73 14.44 -5.62 4.01
C LEU A 73 14.38 -6.58 5.20
N THR A 74 13.19 -6.81 5.74
CA THR A 74 12.91 -7.69 6.88
C THR A 74 12.31 -9.03 6.46
N ASP A 75 12.30 -9.31 5.14
CA ASP A 75 11.68 -10.47 4.51
C ASP A 75 10.18 -10.59 4.83
N ASP A 76 9.49 -9.45 4.90
CA ASP A 76 8.04 -9.42 5.11
C ASP A 76 7.24 -9.81 3.86
N ASP A 77 6.07 -10.39 4.11
CA ASP A 77 5.11 -10.82 3.11
C ASP A 77 3.81 -10.08 3.37
N CYS A 78 3.38 -9.26 2.41
CA CYS A 78 2.18 -8.45 2.57
C CYS A 78 0.89 -9.26 2.72
N ASN A 79 0.90 -10.59 2.53
CA ASN A 79 -0.21 -11.45 2.95
C ASN A 79 -0.41 -11.50 4.48
N CYS A 80 0.59 -11.08 5.26
CA CYS A 80 0.52 -10.95 6.72
C CYS A 80 -0.21 -9.68 7.17
N ASP A 81 -0.48 -8.75 6.24
CA ASP A 81 -1.29 -7.56 6.44
C ASP A 81 -2.74 -7.78 5.96
N GLY A 82 -3.67 -7.84 6.92
CA GLY A 82 -5.10 -7.96 6.69
C GLY A 82 -5.74 -6.78 5.98
N TYR A 83 -5.09 -5.61 5.93
CA TYR A 83 -5.55 -4.47 5.16
C TYR A 83 -5.29 -4.69 3.67
N THR A 84 -4.08 -5.07 3.29
CA THR A 84 -3.69 -5.27 1.88
C THR A 84 -4.32 -6.53 1.26
N THR A 85 -4.62 -7.54 2.09
CA THR A 85 -5.28 -8.80 1.68
C THR A 85 -6.80 -8.72 1.66
N SER A 86 -7.38 -7.61 2.14
CA SER A 86 -8.82 -7.42 2.12
C SER A 86 -9.35 -7.29 0.69
N ILE A 87 -10.39 -8.07 0.36
CA ILE A 87 -11.08 -7.99 -0.94
C ILE A 87 -11.73 -6.61 -1.21
N TYR A 88 -11.86 -5.77 -0.18
CA TYR A 88 -12.40 -4.42 -0.29
C TYR A 88 -11.32 -3.36 -0.59
N THR A 89 -10.06 -3.78 -0.74
CA THR A 89 -8.93 -2.87 -0.98
C THR A 89 -8.28 -3.14 -2.33
N ILE A 90 -7.69 -2.09 -2.89
CA ILE A 90 -6.87 -2.11 -4.09
C ILE A 90 -5.43 -1.92 -3.62
N SER A 91 -4.72 -3.03 -3.47
CA SER A 91 -3.33 -3.06 -3.01
C SER A 91 -2.37 -2.68 -4.15
N ILE A 92 -1.53 -1.69 -3.89
CA ILE A 92 -0.61 -1.10 -4.85
C ILE A 92 0.81 -1.20 -4.29
N GLY A 93 1.62 -2.00 -4.97
CA GLY A 93 3.05 -2.08 -4.74
C GLY A 93 3.80 -0.96 -5.44
N CYS A 94 5.13 -1.03 -5.41
CA CYS A 94 5.96 0.01 -5.99
C CYS A 94 7.18 -0.52 -6.75
N ILE A 95 7.58 0.24 -7.75
CA ILE A 95 8.78 0.04 -8.57
C ILE A 95 9.60 1.33 -8.61
N GLY A 96 10.91 1.20 -8.70
CA GLY A 96 11.83 2.31 -8.95
C GLY A 96 11.77 2.78 -10.41
N ASP A 97 12.50 3.86 -10.68
CA ASP A 97 12.67 4.47 -12.01
C ASP A 97 13.21 3.50 -13.08
N HIS A 98 13.96 2.48 -12.67
CA HIS A 98 14.44 1.41 -13.54
C HIS A 98 13.40 0.32 -13.87
N GLY A 99 12.14 0.47 -13.43
CA GLY A 99 11.08 -0.52 -13.65
C GLY A 99 11.23 -1.78 -12.79
N LEU A 100 12.09 -1.74 -11.77
CA LEU A 100 12.38 -2.84 -10.88
C LEU A 100 11.80 -2.57 -9.49
N SER A 101 11.43 -3.62 -8.76
CA SER A 101 10.97 -3.56 -7.35
C SER A 101 11.85 -2.66 -6.46
N ALA A 102 11.28 -1.78 -5.64
CA ALA A 102 12.09 -1.07 -4.66
C ALA A 102 12.64 -2.01 -3.58
N TYR A 103 13.72 -1.60 -2.91
CA TYR A 103 14.38 -2.44 -1.89
C TYR A 103 13.48 -2.80 -0.70
N TYR A 104 12.45 -2.00 -0.44
CA TYR A 104 11.49 -2.17 0.66
C TYR A 104 10.18 -2.83 0.21
N THR A 105 10.01 -3.14 -1.07
CA THR A 105 8.77 -3.73 -1.57
C THR A 105 8.51 -5.10 -0.93
N GLU A 106 7.35 -5.25 -0.30
CA GLU A 106 6.81 -6.54 0.09
C GLU A 106 6.12 -7.20 -1.11
N LYS A 107 6.30 -8.51 -1.28
CA LYS A 107 5.72 -9.28 -2.37
C LYS A 107 4.65 -10.20 -1.82
N CYS A 108 3.45 -10.17 -2.40
CA CYS A 108 2.38 -11.07 -2.02
C CYS A 108 1.36 -11.25 -3.14
N SER A 109 0.59 -12.32 -3.06
CA SER A 109 -0.49 -12.66 -4.01
C SER A 109 -1.64 -11.66 -4.03
N SER A 110 -1.82 -10.88 -2.96
CA SER A 110 -2.89 -9.89 -2.88
C SER A 110 -2.60 -8.62 -3.67
N THR A 111 -1.35 -8.35 -4.10
CA THR A 111 -0.97 -7.14 -4.84
C THR A 111 -1.65 -7.09 -6.21
N ILE A 112 -2.38 -6.02 -6.51
CA ILE A 112 -3.11 -5.87 -7.79
C ILE A 112 -2.25 -5.20 -8.86
N ALA A 113 -1.54 -4.14 -8.51
CA ALA A 113 -0.72 -3.38 -9.46
C ALA A 113 0.46 -2.71 -8.75
N VAL A 114 1.35 -2.08 -9.53
CA VAL A 114 2.49 -1.31 -9.03
C VAL A 114 2.51 0.07 -9.66
N THR A 115 3.06 1.05 -8.93
CA THR A 115 3.33 2.40 -9.43
C THR A 115 4.77 2.82 -9.15
N PHE A 116 5.24 3.87 -9.82
CA PHE A 116 6.57 4.41 -9.59
C PHE A 116 6.70 5.01 -8.18
N ASN A 117 7.87 4.82 -7.58
CA ASN A 117 8.30 5.52 -6.39
C ASN A 117 9.67 6.20 -6.62
N GLY A 118 10.17 6.91 -5.60
CA GLY A 118 11.49 7.54 -5.63
C GLY A 118 12.63 6.65 -5.10
N ALA A 119 12.41 5.35 -4.96
CA ALA A 119 13.34 4.45 -4.29
C ALA A 119 14.05 3.52 -5.27
N SER A 120 15.32 3.25 -4.98
CA SER A 120 16.14 2.37 -5.79
C SER A 120 15.77 0.89 -5.59
N HIS A 121 16.04 0.07 -6.60
CA HIS A 121 16.02 -1.38 -6.43
C HIS A 121 17.17 -1.83 -5.52
N LYS A 122 17.07 -3.02 -4.91
CA LYS A 122 18.23 -3.69 -4.30
C LYS A 122 19.28 -3.94 -5.39
N GLU A 123 20.27 -3.06 -5.53
CA GLU A 123 21.28 -3.19 -6.59
C GLU A 123 22.07 -4.51 -6.45
N GLY A 124 21.79 -5.48 -7.32
CA GLY A 124 22.73 -6.51 -7.72
C GLY A 124 23.53 -6.00 -8.93
N LYS A 125 24.79 -6.42 -9.08
CA LYS A 125 25.72 -5.98 -10.16
C LYS A 125 25.14 -6.08 -11.59
N GLU A 126 24.07 -6.83 -11.80
CA GLU A 126 23.47 -7.17 -13.09
C GLU A 126 22.40 -6.16 -13.58
N ASN A 127 21.99 -5.20 -12.75
CA ASN A 127 20.83 -4.32 -13.03
C ASN A 127 21.20 -2.93 -13.60
N LYS A 128 22.43 -2.72 -14.09
CA LYS A 128 22.80 -1.46 -14.75
C LYS A 128 22.24 -1.43 -16.17
N MET A 129 21.26 -0.55 -16.43
CA MET A 129 20.95 -0.18 -17.82
C MET A 129 22.15 0.53 -18.45
N VAL A 130 22.53 0.09 -19.65
CA VAL A 130 23.30 0.92 -20.58
C VAL A 130 22.34 1.99 -21.09
N GLY A 131 22.42 3.19 -20.52
CA GLY A 131 21.58 4.31 -20.95
C GLY A 131 21.88 4.69 -22.40
N CYS A 132 20.85 4.70 -23.25
CA CYS A 132 20.92 5.24 -24.62
C CYS A 132 20.90 6.78 -24.68
N ILE A 133 21.11 7.47 -23.56
CA ILE A 133 21.19 8.93 -23.52
C ILE A 133 22.67 9.31 -23.48
N PRO A 134 23.24 9.86 -24.57
CA PRO A 134 24.61 10.35 -24.53
C PRO A 134 24.73 11.47 -23.48
N PRO A 135 25.86 11.56 -22.76
CA PRO A 135 26.05 12.58 -21.75
C PRO A 135 25.88 13.97 -22.38
N TYR A 136 25.01 14.78 -21.78
CA TYR A 136 24.85 16.17 -22.13
C TYR A 136 26.16 16.88 -21.79
N ASN A 137 26.97 17.17 -22.80
CA ASN A 137 28.23 17.87 -22.65
C ASN A 137 27.90 19.37 -22.49
N SER A 138 27.89 19.87 -21.25
CA SER A 138 27.83 21.31 -20.98
C SER A 138 29.15 21.95 -21.43
N ARG A 139 29.09 22.78 -22.47
CA ARG A 139 30.13 23.78 -22.75
C ARG A 139 30.00 24.96 -21.79
#